data_AF-A0AAV6SJG7-F1
#
_entry.id   AF-A0AAV6SJG7-F1
#
_cell.length_a   1.000
_cell.length_b   1.000
_cell.length_c   1.000
_cell.angle_alpha   90.00
_cell.angle_beta   90.00
_cell.angle_gamma   90.00
#
_symmetry.space_group_name_H-M   'P 1'
#
loop_
_entity.id
_entity.type
_entity.pdbx_description
1 polymer ?
#
loop_
_entity_poly.entity_id
_entity_poly.type
_entity_poly.pdbx_seq_one_letter_code
_entity_poly.pdbx_strand_id
1 'polypeptide(L)'
;MQMEQQLGGRLIDEPHVLLFKDTYHNLRLSIHDMPQAHWRSKLLAGYQEIPFYHIWNGSQRYLHCTFTLERLSLSTCELTCQLCVWQVEGEGQSFSLDFNIAKDTRAVDSEFLLMDSNATALAGPSAFQIPYLIRQKICSSLDAPCPNGADWRMLAQRLKLERHMSFFASKASPTSLILDLWEAQHFHSGNINQLASVMADIGKQEAMIFLVSDGEC
;
A
#
# COMPACT_ATOMS: atom_id res chain seq x y z
N MET A 1 12.68 7.52 -0.06
CA MET A 1 12.69 8.75 0.74
C MET A 1 13.99 8.99 1.49
N GLN A 2 14.54 8.01 2.24
CA GLN A 2 15.83 8.21 2.93
C GLN A 2 16.98 8.67 2.01
N MET A 3 17.09 8.10 0.80
CA MET A 3 18.09 8.54 -0.19
C MET A 3 17.86 9.99 -0.67
N GLU A 4 16.62 10.35 -1.02
CA GLU A 4 16.29 11.74 -1.44
C GLU A 4 16.64 12.74 -0.35
N GLN A 5 16.33 12.44 0.92
CA GLN A 5 16.69 13.30 2.05
C GLN A 5 18.21 13.49 2.19
N GLN A 6 19.01 12.43 2.00
CA GLN A 6 20.47 12.53 2.02
C GLN A 6 21.01 13.42 0.89
N LEU A 7 20.30 13.49 -0.23
CA LEU A 7 20.62 14.34 -1.37
C LEU A 7 20.02 15.76 -1.24
N GLY A 8 19.31 16.06 -0.14
CA GLY A 8 18.58 17.32 0.05
C GLY A 8 17.31 17.43 -0.78
N GLY A 9 16.86 16.34 -1.40
CA GLY A 9 15.60 16.23 -2.11
C GLY A 9 14.42 16.12 -1.15
N ARG A 10 13.24 16.46 -1.67
CA ARG A 10 11.98 16.32 -0.94
C ARG A 10 10.83 16.02 -1.88
N LEU A 11 9.73 15.57 -1.29
CA LEU A 11 8.51 15.31 -2.02
C LEU A 11 7.83 16.63 -2.41
N ILE A 12 7.44 16.73 -3.69
CA ILE A 12 6.72 17.91 -4.22
C ILE A 12 5.19 17.69 -4.16
N ASP A 13 4.74 16.45 -4.31
CA ASP A 13 3.33 16.04 -4.29
C ASP A 13 3.19 14.59 -3.82
N GLU A 14 1.99 14.17 -3.41
CA GLU A 14 1.73 12.80 -2.93
C GLU A 14 2.05 11.74 -4.01
N PRO A 15 2.52 10.53 -3.64
CA PRO A 15 2.74 9.47 -4.61
C PRO A 15 1.44 8.99 -5.23
N HIS A 16 1.45 8.77 -6.54
CA HIS A 16 0.30 8.25 -7.26
C HIS A 16 0.55 6.85 -7.82
N VAL A 17 -0.51 6.05 -7.90
CA VAL A 17 -0.47 4.66 -8.39
C VAL A 17 -0.73 4.64 -9.89
N LEU A 18 0.23 4.13 -10.67
CA LEU A 18 0.07 3.85 -12.10
C LEU A 18 0.04 2.34 -12.34
N LEU A 19 -1.00 1.86 -13.00
CA LEU A 19 -1.09 0.45 -13.41
C LEU A 19 -0.23 0.22 -14.67
N PHE A 20 0.74 -0.67 -14.56
CA PHE A 20 1.66 -1.03 -15.64
C PHE A 20 1.34 -2.43 -16.15
N LYS A 21 1.12 -2.58 -17.47
CA LYS A 21 0.65 -3.82 -18.11
C LYS A 21 1.79 -4.54 -18.84
N ASP A 22 1.68 -5.86 -19.00
CA ASP A 22 2.62 -6.69 -19.77
C ASP A 22 2.41 -6.51 -21.29
N THR A 23 2.81 -5.34 -21.82
CA THR A 23 2.65 -5.00 -23.24
C THR A 23 3.99 -4.82 -23.97
N TYR A 24 5.11 -5.07 -23.29
CA TYR A 24 6.48 -4.79 -23.77
C TYR A 24 6.77 -3.31 -24.10
N HIS A 25 5.84 -2.40 -23.80
CA HIS A 25 6.01 -0.97 -24.03
C HIS A 25 6.66 -0.27 -22.84
N ASN A 26 7.54 0.68 -23.14
CA ASN A 26 8.28 1.47 -22.16
C ASN A 26 7.35 2.42 -21.38
N LEU A 27 7.81 2.82 -20.21
CA LEU A 27 7.24 3.97 -19.50
C LEU A 27 7.87 5.24 -20.04
N ARG A 28 7.07 6.22 -20.42
CA ARG A 28 7.51 7.51 -20.94
C ARG A 28 7.13 8.62 -19.96
N LEU A 29 8.08 9.51 -19.69
CA LEU A 29 7.95 10.66 -18.82
C LEU A 29 8.25 11.93 -19.60
N SER A 30 7.48 12.99 -19.41
CA SER A 30 7.65 14.26 -20.12
C SER A 30 7.15 15.44 -19.31
N ILE A 31 7.69 16.63 -19.58
CA ILE A 31 7.26 17.88 -18.95
C ILE A 31 6.65 18.78 -20.03
N HIS A 32 5.44 19.25 -19.77
CA HIS A 32 4.65 20.14 -20.62
C HIS A 32 4.34 21.46 -19.92
N ASP A 33 3.83 22.43 -20.69
CA ASP A 33 3.31 23.72 -20.21
C ASP A 33 4.28 24.54 -19.34
N MET A 34 5.58 24.32 -19.50
CA MET A 34 6.60 25.07 -18.79
C MET A 34 6.71 26.50 -19.36
N PRO A 35 6.76 27.55 -18.51
CA PRO A 35 6.82 28.94 -18.95
C PRO A 35 8.17 29.27 -19.61
N GLN A 36 8.23 29.10 -20.93
CA GLN A 36 9.45 29.22 -21.74
C GLN A 36 10.11 30.61 -21.68
N ALA A 37 9.36 31.65 -21.29
CA ALA A 37 9.89 33.00 -21.08
C ALA A 37 10.85 33.10 -19.87
N HIS A 38 10.77 32.15 -18.92
CA HIS A 38 11.53 32.19 -17.68
C HIS A 38 12.32 30.91 -17.41
N TRP A 39 11.94 29.81 -18.05
CA TRP A 39 12.50 28.49 -17.83
C TRP A 39 12.86 27.78 -19.14
N ARG A 40 13.91 26.97 -19.08
CA ARG A 40 14.36 26.13 -20.20
C ARG A 40 14.66 24.72 -19.71
N SER A 41 14.21 23.71 -20.45
CA SER A 41 14.59 22.32 -20.22
C SER A 41 15.88 22.03 -20.95
N LYS A 42 16.82 21.32 -20.30
CA LYS A 42 18.05 20.85 -20.94
C LYS A 42 17.86 19.53 -21.70
N LEU A 43 16.70 18.90 -21.57
CA LEU A 43 16.38 17.67 -22.27
C LEU A 43 16.11 17.94 -23.75
N LEU A 44 16.90 17.30 -24.64
CA LEU A 44 16.75 17.46 -26.09
C LEU A 44 15.54 16.72 -26.65
N ALA A 45 15.23 15.53 -26.13
CA ALA A 45 14.25 14.61 -26.70
C ALA A 45 12.78 14.90 -26.33
N GLY A 46 12.51 15.95 -25.54
CA GLY A 46 11.16 16.30 -25.06
C GLY A 46 10.55 15.31 -24.05
N TYR A 47 11.01 14.06 -24.03
CA TYR A 47 10.62 13.01 -23.09
C TYR A 47 11.81 12.11 -22.73
N GLN A 48 11.66 11.35 -21.65
CA GLN A 48 12.55 10.28 -21.22
C GLN A 48 11.76 8.98 -21.15
N GLU A 49 12.46 7.85 -21.31
CA GLU A 49 11.84 6.53 -21.20
C GLU A 49 12.58 5.64 -20.21
N ILE A 50 11.81 4.84 -19.48
CA ILE A 50 12.31 3.71 -18.72
C ILE A 50 11.92 2.43 -19.48
N PRO A 51 12.90 1.60 -19.88
CA PRO A 51 12.64 0.36 -20.59
C PRO A 51 11.68 -0.56 -19.84
N PHE A 52 10.75 -1.19 -20.57
CA PHE A 52 9.76 -2.11 -20.02
C PHE A 52 10.36 -3.12 -19.03
N TYR A 53 11.44 -3.82 -19.44
CA TYR A 53 12.06 -4.87 -18.62
C TYR A 53 12.71 -4.38 -17.33
N HIS A 54 13.08 -3.09 -17.24
CA HIS A 54 13.60 -2.54 -15.99
C HIS A 54 12.49 -2.48 -14.93
N ILE A 55 11.27 -2.14 -15.33
CA ILE A 55 10.10 -2.05 -14.46
C ILE A 55 9.55 -3.46 -14.20
N TRP A 56 9.29 -4.23 -15.27
CA TRP A 56 8.59 -5.51 -15.19
C TRP A 56 9.33 -6.56 -14.36
N ASN A 57 10.68 -6.60 -14.43
CA ASN A 57 11.47 -7.58 -13.69
C ASN A 57 11.58 -7.28 -12.18
N GLY A 58 11.20 -6.08 -11.72
CA GLY A 58 11.18 -5.69 -10.31
C GLY A 58 12.53 -5.72 -9.57
N SER A 59 13.64 -5.93 -10.28
CA SER A 59 14.97 -6.11 -9.67
C SER A 59 15.74 -4.80 -9.44
N GLN A 60 15.31 -3.72 -10.09
CA GLN A 60 15.95 -2.41 -10.00
C GLN A 60 15.39 -1.63 -8.82
N ARG A 61 16.26 -1.25 -7.88
CA ARG A 61 15.89 -0.35 -6.77
C ARG A 61 16.04 1.09 -7.26
N TYR A 62 15.04 1.93 -6.99
CA TYR A 62 15.06 3.38 -7.29
C TYR A 62 15.10 3.76 -8.77
N LEU A 63 14.25 3.15 -9.59
CA LEU A 63 14.03 3.62 -10.96
C LEU A 63 13.50 5.06 -10.96
N HIS A 64 14.19 5.94 -11.69
CA HIS A 64 13.84 7.35 -11.81
C HIS A 64 14.25 7.89 -13.19
N CYS A 65 13.71 9.06 -13.53
CA CYS A 65 14.22 9.91 -14.60
C CYS A 65 14.50 11.28 -14.02
N THR A 66 15.50 11.97 -14.57
CA THR A 66 15.92 13.28 -14.07
C THR A 66 15.65 14.32 -15.14
N PHE A 67 14.82 15.31 -14.84
CA PHE A 67 14.63 16.48 -15.70
C PHE A 67 15.45 17.64 -15.15
N THR A 68 16.38 18.15 -15.96
CA THR A 68 17.16 19.33 -15.59
C THR A 68 16.57 20.58 -16.21
N LEU A 69 16.09 21.47 -15.37
CA LEU A 69 15.49 22.75 -15.75
C LEU A 69 16.43 23.90 -15.37
N GLU A 70 16.46 24.93 -16.20
CA GLU A 70 17.28 26.12 -16.04
C GLU A 70 16.41 27.36 -16.01
N ARG A 71 16.52 28.16 -14.94
CA ARG A 71 15.93 29.48 -14.87
C ARG A 71 16.78 30.50 -15.64
N LEU A 72 16.14 31.34 -16.43
CA LEU A 72 16.82 32.38 -17.23
C LEU A 72 17.23 33.59 -16.39
N SER A 73 16.64 33.77 -15.21
CA SER A 73 16.97 34.81 -14.24
C SER A 73 16.99 34.25 -12.82
N LEU A 74 17.88 34.78 -11.96
CA LEU A 74 17.90 34.45 -10.54
C LEU A 74 16.69 35.00 -9.77
N SER A 75 15.98 35.99 -10.34
CA SER A 75 14.72 36.51 -9.79
C SER A 75 13.53 35.59 -10.04
N THR A 76 13.65 34.64 -10.96
CA THR A 76 12.62 33.64 -11.21
C THR A 76 12.65 32.59 -10.11
N CYS A 77 11.56 32.53 -9.34
CA CYS A 77 11.39 31.60 -8.23
C CYS A 77 10.22 30.65 -8.40
N GLU A 78 9.26 30.96 -9.28
CA GLU A 78 8.07 30.15 -9.52
C GLU A 78 8.27 29.25 -10.74
N LEU A 79 7.91 27.97 -10.59
CA LEU A 79 7.87 26.97 -11.64
C LEU A 79 6.47 26.35 -11.65
N THR A 80 5.73 26.60 -12.72
CA THR A 80 4.48 25.92 -13.01
C THR A 80 4.66 25.09 -14.28
N CYS A 81 4.34 23.80 -14.24
CA CYS A 81 4.40 22.93 -15.42
C CYS A 81 3.58 21.65 -15.19
N GLN A 82 3.42 20.84 -16.23
CA GLN A 82 2.71 19.56 -16.13
C GLN A 82 3.69 18.40 -16.34
N LEU A 83 3.83 17.50 -15.37
CA LEU A 83 4.55 16.24 -15.53
C LEU A 83 3.57 15.18 -16.03
N CYS A 84 3.89 14.52 -17.13
CA CYS A 84 3.10 13.40 -17.63
C CYS A 84 3.91 12.11 -17.62
N VAL A 85 3.28 11.04 -17.14
CA VAL A 85 3.87 9.71 -17.00
C VAL A 85 2.89 8.69 -17.56
N TRP A 86 3.25 7.99 -18.63
CA TRP A 86 2.39 6.98 -19.26
C TRP A 86 3.17 5.79 -19.77
N GLN A 87 2.55 4.61 -19.74
CA GLN A 87 3.04 3.49 -20.52
C GLN A 87 2.69 3.76 -22.00
N VAL A 88 3.64 3.58 -22.91
CA VAL A 88 3.36 3.73 -24.34
C VAL A 88 2.25 2.75 -24.73
N GLU A 89 1.21 3.26 -25.41
CA GLU A 89 -0.03 2.52 -25.73
C GLU A 89 -0.79 1.96 -24.51
N GLY A 90 -0.58 2.54 -23.32
CA GLY A 90 -1.18 2.08 -22.06
C GLY A 90 -1.78 3.19 -21.21
N GLU A 91 -1.87 2.92 -19.91
CA GLU A 91 -2.39 3.87 -18.92
C GLU A 91 -1.37 4.99 -18.64
N GLY A 92 -1.86 6.13 -18.16
CA GLY A 92 -1.01 7.27 -17.80
C GLY A 92 -1.64 8.19 -16.76
N GLN A 93 -0.82 9.07 -16.22
CA GLN A 93 -1.19 10.12 -15.29
C GLN A 93 -0.48 11.42 -15.62
N SER A 94 -1.11 12.53 -15.25
CA SER A 94 -0.59 13.87 -15.41
C SER A 94 -0.71 14.63 -14.10
N PHE A 95 0.36 15.34 -13.73
CA PHE A 95 0.51 16.04 -12.46
C PHE A 95 0.81 17.50 -12.73
N SER A 96 0.04 18.39 -12.11
CA SER A 96 0.34 19.82 -12.15
C SER A 96 1.38 20.14 -11.07
N LEU A 97 2.55 20.55 -11.49
CA LEU A 97 3.61 21.01 -10.61
C LEU A 97 3.47 22.53 -10.45
N ASP A 98 3.26 22.98 -9.21
CA ASP A 98 3.35 24.39 -8.82
C ASP A 98 4.32 24.51 -7.64
N PHE A 99 5.48 25.06 -7.91
CA PHE A 99 6.59 25.09 -6.96
C PHE A 99 7.28 26.45 -6.93
N ASN A 100 7.53 26.96 -5.72
CA ASN A 100 8.24 28.21 -5.49
C ASN A 100 9.56 27.97 -4.74
N ILE A 101 10.69 28.18 -5.42
CA ILE A 101 12.06 27.96 -4.93
C ILE A 101 12.39 28.85 -3.72
N ALA A 102 11.82 30.05 -3.62
CA ALA A 102 12.16 31.01 -2.57
C ALA A 102 11.36 30.81 -1.28
N LYS A 103 10.12 30.33 -1.38
CA LYS A 103 9.26 30.00 -0.22
C LYS A 103 9.59 28.64 0.38
N ASP A 104 10.67 28.06 -0.09
CA ASP A 104 10.98 26.67 0.08
C ASP A 104 11.80 26.40 1.35
N THR A 105 11.29 26.92 2.46
CA THR A 105 11.87 26.83 3.79
C THR A 105 11.14 25.80 4.66
N ARG A 106 10.42 24.85 4.06
CA ARG A 106 9.81 23.75 4.82
C ARG A 106 10.96 22.97 5.45
N ALA A 107 11.00 22.92 6.78
CA ALA A 107 11.91 22.04 7.49
C ALA A 107 11.72 20.61 6.93
N VAL A 108 12.81 19.85 6.79
CA VAL A 108 12.73 18.43 6.46
C VAL A 108 11.77 17.81 7.48
N ASP A 109 10.56 17.42 7.06
CA ASP A 109 9.48 17.04 7.96
C ASP A 109 9.97 15.97 8.93
N SER A 110 10.20 16.39 10.17
CA SER A 110 10.57 15.54 11.29
C SER A 110 9.39 14.63 11.69
N GLU A 111 8.21 14.83 11.10
CA GLU A 111 7.01 13.99 11.27
C GLU A 111 7.16 12.62 10.61
N PHE A 112 7.89 12.50 9.50
CA PHE A 112 8.10 11.19 8.85
C PHE A 112 9.06 10.28 9.63
N LEU A 113 9.89 10.85 10.51
CA LEU A 113 10.75 10.08 11.43
C LEU A 113 9.94 9.34 12.51
N LEU A 114 8.69 9.75 12.75
CA LEU A 114 7.83 9.12 13.75
C LEU A 114 7.09 7.88 13.21
N MET A 115 6.96 7.72 11.88
CA MET A 115 6.32 6.54 11.30
C MET A 115 7.17 5.27 11.41
N ASP A 116 8.49 5.40 11.56
CA ASP A 116 9.40 4.28 11.84
C ASP A 116 9.43 3.90 13.34
N SER A 117 8.62 4.54 14.19
CA SER A 117 8.43 4.17 15.59
C SER A 117 7.42 3.02 15.78
N ASN A 118 7.19 2.20 14.74
CA ASN A 118 6.56 0.91 14.94
C ASN A 118 7.56 0.03 15.70
N ALA A 119 7.21 -0.38 16.91
CA ALA A 119 8.01 -1.29 17.70
C ALA A 119 8.51 -2.44 16.80
N THR A 120 9.83 -2.58 16.67
CA THR A 120 10.47 -3.57 15.79
C THR A 120 10.12 -5.02 16.17
N ALA A 121 9.54 -5.21 17.36
CA ALA A 121 8.90 -6.43 17.80
C ALA A 121 7.69 -6.10 18.69
N LEU A 122 6.55 -6.73 18.41
CA LEU A 122 5.43 -6.81 19.33
C LEU A 122 5.49 -8.17 20.04
N ALA A 123 5.28 -8.18 21.35
CA ALA A 123 5.20 -9.41 22.15
C ALA A 123 3.92 -9.40 22.98
N GLY A 124 3.38 -10.60 23.24
CA GLY A 124 2.18 -10.77 24.05
C GLY A 124 0.88 -10.33 23.34
N PRO A 125 -0.17 -9.97 24.09
CA PRO A 125 -1.50 -9.69 23.56
C PRO A 125 -1.54 -8.57 22.51
N SER A 126 -0.59 -7.64 22.53
CA SER A 126 -0.50 -6.55 21.55
C SER A 126 0.01 -6.99 20.18
N ALA A 127 0.54 -8.22 20.06
CA ALA A 127 0.98 -8.77 18.78
C ALA A 127 -0.16 -9.40 17.95
N PHE A 128 -1.30 -9.70 18.59
CA PHE A 128 -2.43 -10.40 17.98
C PHE A 128 -3.71 -9.61 18.20
N GLN A 129 -4.57 -9.54 17.17
CA GLN A 129 -5.81 -8.78 17.25
C GLN A 129 -6.97 -9.61 17.81
N ILE A 130 -6.90 -10.94 17.70
CA ILE A 130 -7.90 -11.87 18.19
C ILE A 130 -7.45 -12.38 19.58
N PRO A 131 -8.18 -12.05 20.66
CA PRO A 131 -7.89 -12.60 21.98
C PRO A 131 -7.89 -14.12 21.97
N TYR A 132 -6.95 -14.72 22.70
CA TYR A 132 -6.73 -16.17 22.75
C TYR A 132 -8.02 -16.98 22.99
N LEU A 133 -8.85 -16.55 23.94
CA LEU A 133 -10.10 -17.24 24.28
C LEU A 133 -11.14 -17.19 23.16
N ILE A 134 -11.18 -16.08 22.42
CA ILE A 134 -12.08 -15.92 21.27
C ILE A 134 -11.60 -16.83 20.14
N ARG A 135 -10.30 -16.80 19.82
CA ARG A 135 -9.68 -17.71 18.85
C ARG A 135 -9.99 -19.17 19.15
N GLN A 136 -9.81 -19.61 20.39
CA GLN A 136 -10.08 -21.00 20.79
C GLN A 136 -11.55 -21.39 20.57
N LYS A 137 -12.49 -20.49 20.87
CA LYS A 137 -13.93 -20.71 20.63
C LYS A 137 -14.27 -20.79 19.14
N ILE A 138 -13.71 -19.90 18.34
CA ILE A 138 -13.90 -19.91 16.88
C ILE A 138 -13.39 -21.23 16.30
N CYS A 139 -12.15 -21.63 16.63
CA CYS A 139 -11.57 -22.90 16.17
C CYS A 139 -12.44 -24.09 16.56
N SER A 140 -12.82 -24.19 17.84
CA SER A 140 -13.66 -25.30 18.32
C SER A 140 -15.02 -25.37 17.63
N SER A 141 -15.56 -24.22 17.21
CA SER A 141 -16.88 -24.11 16.56
C SER A 141 -16.87 -24.46 15.07
N LEU A 142 -15.73 -24.27 14.39
CA LEU A 142 -15.60 -24.36 12.93
C LEU A 142 -14.70 -25.48 12.42
N ASP A 143 -13.80 -26.03 13.24
CA ASP A 143 -12.92 -27.14 12.83
C ASP A 143 -13.68 -28.45 12.63
N ALA A 144 -14.77 -28.64 13.39
CA ALA A 144 -15.62 -29.81 13.26
C ALA A 144 -16.43 -29.74 11.94
N PRO A 145 -16.44 -30.81 11.11
CA PRO A 145 -17.23 -30.85 9.89
C PRO A 145 -18.72 -30.63 10.19
N CYS A 146 -19.33 -29.62 9.58
CA CYS A 146 -20.74 -29.33 9.75
C CYS A 146 -21.53 -29.79 8.50
N PRO A 147 -22.61 -30.57 8.62
CA PRO A 147 -23.38 -31.09 7.48
C PRO A 147 -24.00 -30.00 6.59
N ASN A 148 -24.29 -28.83 7.17
CA ASN A 148 -24.81 -27.65 6.48
C ASN A 148 -23.72 -26.76 5.86
N GLY A 149 -22.44 -27.15 5.97
CA GLY A 149 -21.31 -26.39 5.47
C GLY A 149 -20.93 -25.16 6.30
N ALA A 150 -21.54 -24.94 7.47
CA ALA A 150 -21.19 -23.84 8.39
C ALA A 150 -19.92 -24.15 9.21
N ASP A 151 -18.86 -24.55 8.52
CA ASP A 151 -17.55 -24.87 9.07
C ASP A 151 -16.46 -23.93 8.52
N TRP A 152 -15.19 -24.25 8.80
CA TRP A 152 -14.04 -23.48 8.34
C TRP A 152 -14.00 -23.21 6.83
N ARG A 153 -14.65 -24.03 5.99
CA ARG A 153 -14.71 -23.84 4.53
C ARG A 153 -15.52 -22.60 4.17
N MET A 154 -16.66 -22.40 4.83
CA MET A 154 -17.50 -21.21 4.64
C MET A 154 -16.77 -19.96 5.14
N LEU A 155 -16.07 -20.06 6.27
CA LEU A 155 -15.22 -18.97 6.77
C LEU A 155 -14.18 -18.57 5.71
N ALA A 156 -13.45 -19.55 5.17
CA ALA A 156 -12.44 -19.28 4.16
C ALA A 156 -13.04 -18.68 2.87
N GLN A 157 -14.22 -19.10 2.44
CA GLN A 157 -14.93 -18.50 1.30
C GLN A 157 -15.31 -17.04 1.58
N ARG A 158 -15.86 -16.73 2.76
CA ARG A 158 -16.22 -15.35 3.12
C ARG A 158 -15.01 -14.43 3.23
N LEU A 159 -13.86 -14.99 3.61
CA LEU A 159 -12.58 -14.28 3.65
C LEU A 159 -11.81 -14.30 2.31
N LYS A 160 -12.40 -14.85 1.24
CA LYS A 160 -11.80 -14.95 -0.11
C LYS A 160 -10.49 -15.75 -0.14
N LEU A 161 -10.40 -16.77 0.70
CA LEU A 161 -9.26 -17.70 0.83
C LEU A 161 -9.54 -19.07 0.19
N GLU A 162 -10.57 -19.22 -0.67
CA GLU A 162 -10.93 -20.51 -1.27
C GLU A 162 -9.86 -21.15 -2.16
N ARG A 163 -8.86 -20.39 -2.63
CA ARG A 163 -7.81 -20.92 -3.52
C ARG A 163 -6.94 -22.00 -2.86
N HIS A 164 -6.93 -22.08 -1.54
CA HIS A 164 -6.01 -22.95 -0.78
C HIS A 164 -6.72 -23.96 0.13
N MET A 165 -7.96 -24.36 -0.19
CA MET A 165 -8.76 -25.29 0.64
C MET A 165 -8.04 -26.59 1.02
N SER A 166 -7.33 -27.21 0.07
CA SER A 166 -6.59 -28.47 0.32
C SER A 166 -5.45 -28.30 1.33
N PHE A 167 -4.80 -27.14 1.34
CA PHE A 167 -3.75 -26.82 2.30
C PHE A 167 -4.32 -26.62 3.70
N PHE A 168 -5.46 -25.92 3.84
CA PHE A 168 -6.12 -25.76 5.14
C PHE A 168 -6.59 -27.09 5.70
N ALA A 169 -7.21 -27.93 4.87
CA ALA A 169 -7.68 -29.26 5.26
C ALA A 169 -6.56 -30.20 5.75
N SER A 170 -5.31 -29.95 5.35
CA SER A 170 -4.15 -30.76 5.77
C SER A 170 -3.61 -30.35 7.16
N LYS A 171 -4.19 -29.37 7.83
CA LYS A 171 -3.74 -28.87 9.13
C LYS A 171 -4.57 -29.45 10.26
N ALA A 172 -3.98 -29.51 11.46
CA ALA A 172 -4.67 -29.97 12.67
C ALA A 172 -5.88 -29.08 13.03
N SER A 173 -5.76 -27.76 12.82
CA SER A 173 -6.86 -26.80 12.91
C SER A 173 -6.86 -25.91 11.65
N PRO A 174 -7.71 -26.22 10.65
CA PRO A 174 -7.89 -25.38 9.47
C PRO A 174 -8.31 -23.95 9.85
N THR A 175 -9.20 -23.81 10.85
CA THR A 175 -9.72 -22.51 11.30
C THR A 175 -8.61 -21.65 11.89
N SER A 176 -7.73 -22.19 12.73
CA SER A 176 -6.65 -21.40 13.35
C SER A 176 -5.75 -20.78 12.29
N LEU A 177 -5.39 -21.53 11.25
CA LEU A 177 -4.53 -21.02 10.18
C LEU A 177 -5.23 -19.94 9.33
N ILE A 178 -6.54 -20.07 9.11
CA ILE A 178 -7.35 -19.03 8.45
C ILE A 178 -7.33 -17.74 9.28
N LEU A 179 -7.47 -17.85 10.60
CA LEU A 179 -7.40 -16.70 11.52
C LEU A 179 -6.00 -16.06 11.53
N ASP A 180 -4.93 -16.86 11.46
CA ASP A 180 -3.56 -16.35 11.34
C ASP A 180 -3.36 -15.52 10.07
N LEU A 181 -3.88 -16.00 8.93
CA LEU A 181 -3.84 -15.25 7.66
C LEU A 181 -4.69 -13.99 7.72
N TRP A 182 -5.87 -14.07 8.34
CA TRP A 182 -6.73 -12.90 8.52
C TRP A 182 -6.04 -11.82 9.35
N GLU A 183 -5.43 -12.20 10.49
CA GLU A 183 -4.68 -11.24 11.32
C GLU A 183 -3.49 -10.64 10.57
N ALA A 184 -2.75 -11.45 9.81
CA ALA A 184 -1.61 -10.97 9.02
C ALA A 184 -2.05 -9.96 7.94
N GLN A 185 -3.20 -10.18 7.29
CA GLN A 185 -3.75 -9.25 6.30
C GLN A 185 -4.29 -7.96 6.90
N HIS A 186 -4.75 -8.00 8.15
CA HIS A 186 -5.41 -6.87 8.81
C HIS A 186 -4.57 -6.31 9.97
N PHE A 187 -3.26 -6.54 9.97
CA PHE A 187 -2.36 -6.00 10.99
C PHE A 187 -2.44 -4.46 11.00
N HIS A 188 -2.63 -3.84 12.17
CA HIS A 188 -2.90 -2.41 12.43
C HIS A 188 -4.24 -1.80 11.94
N SER A 189 -4.99 -2.45 11.05
CA SER A 189 -6.24 -1.91 10.48
C SER A 189 -7.47 -2.82 10.67
N GLY A 190 -7.25 -4.01 11.20
CA GLY A 190 -8.25 -5.06 11.39
C GLY A 190 -9.17 -4.79 12.55
N ASN A 191 -10.43 -4.55 12.22
CA ASN A 191 -11.46 -4.49 13.24
C ASN A 191 -12.03 -5.90 13.47
N ILE A 192 -11.93 -6.39 14.71
CA ILE A 192 -12.51 -7.67 15.12
C ILE A 192 -14.02 -7.77 14.85
N ASN A 193 -14.71 -6.63 14.72
CA ASN A 193 -16.11 -6.55 14.32
C ASN A 193 -16.34 -7.02 12.88
N GLN A 194 -15.35 -6.89 11.98
CA GLN A 194 -15.45 -7.46 10.63
C GLN A 194 -15.47 -8.98 10.69
N LEU A 195 -14.61 -9.58 11.52
CA LEU A 195 -14.64 -11.02 11.78
C LEU A 195 -15.96 -11.43 12.44
N ALA A 196 -16.50 -10.61 13.36
CA ALA A 196 -17.80 -10.84 13.98
C ALA A 196 -18.94 -10.86 12.95
N SER A 197 -18.95 -9.92 12.01
CA SER A 197 -19.92 -9.89 10.91
C SER A 197 -19.83 -11.14 10.04
N VAL A 198 -18.62 -11.59 9.71
CA VAL A 198 -18.42 -12.82 8.94
C VAL A 198 -18.93 -14.04 9.71
N MET A 199 -18.66 -14.12 11.02
CA MET A 199 -19.17 -15.19 11.88
C MET A 199 -20.69 -15.17 12.02
N ALA A 200 -21.29 -13.98 12.05
CA ALA A 200 -22.74 -13.79 12.08
C ALA A 200 -23.40 -14.35 10.82
N ASP A 201 -22.82 -14.09 9.66
CA ASP A 201 -23.27 -14.57 8.36
C ASP A 201 -23.15 -16.09 8.18
N ILE A 202 -22.17 -16.72 8.85
CA ILE A 202 -22.02 -18.18 8.89
C ILE A 202 -23.06 -18.81 9.83
N GLY A 203 -23.74 -18.01 10.66
CA GLY A 203 -24.66 -18.48 11.68
C GLY A 203 -23.97 -18.96 12.97
N LYS A 204 -22.72 -18.53 13.21
CA LYS A 204 -21.88 -18.94 14.34
C LYS A 204 -21.59 -17.76 15.29
N GLN A 205 -22.61 -16.93 15.50
CA GLN A 205 -22.54 -15.69 16.28
C GLN A 205 -22.20 -15.95 17.76
N GLU A 206 -22.56 -17.14 18.28
CA GLU A 206 -22.27 -17.54 19.66
C GLU A 206 -20.77 -17.57 20.00
N ALA A 207 -19.92 -17.88 19.01
CA ALA A 207 -18.47 -17.88 19.18
C ALA A 207 -17.90 -16.46 19.42
N MET A 208 -18.69 -15.42 19.11
CA MET A 208 -18.30 -14.00 19.17
C MET A 208 -18.99 -13.21 20.28
N ILE A 209 -19.83 -13.86 21.11
CA ILE A 209 -20.59 -13.22 22.20
C ILE A 209 -19.69 -12.48 23.22
N PHE A 210 -18.41 -12.83 23.28
CA PHE A 210 -17.44 -12.23 24.20
C PHE A 210 -16.81 -10.92 23.70
N LEU A 211 -17.12 -10.46 22.48
CA LEU A 211 -16.60 -9.19 21.95
C LEU A 211 -17.22 -7.94 22.58
N VAL A 212 -18.32 -8.10 23.34
CA VAL A 212 -19.08 -6.98 23.90
C VAL A 212 -18.78 -6.73 25.39
N SER A 213 -17.89 -7.51 26.02
CA SER A 213 -17.66 -7.41 27.48
C SER A 213 -16.33 -6.81 27.91
N ASP A 214 -15.36 -6.53 27.04
CA ASP A 214 -14.09 -5.89 27.41
C ASP A 214 -14.12 -4.36 27.22
N GLY A 215 -15.23 -3.74 27.65
CA GLY A 215 -15.41 -2.29 27.72
C GLY A 215 -15.36 -1.72 29.14
N GLU A 216 -15.10 -2.53 30.16
CA GLU A 216 -14.94 -2.07 31.55
C GLU A 216 -13.95 -2.97 32.30
N CYS A 217 -12.71 -2.51 32.45
CA CYS A 217 -11.88 -2.54 33.66
C CYS A 217 -10.59 -1.75 33.42
#